data_AF-A0AA50CNS2-F1
#
_entry.id   AF-A0AA50CNS2-F1
#
_cell.length_a   1.000
_cell.length_b   1.000
_cell.length_c   1.000
_cell.angle_alpha   90.00
_cell.angle_beta   90.00
_cell.angle_gamma   90.00
#
_symmetry.space_group_name_H-M   'P 1'
#
loop_
_entity.id
_entity.type
_entity.pdbx_description
1 polymer ?
#
loop_
_entity_poly.entity_id
_entity_poly.type
_entity_poly.pdbx_seq_one_letter_code
_entity_poly.pdbx_strand_id
1 'polypeptide(L)'
;MNPKQATPSMPPRSAEDNVAYIRQMLGELRIIANNDGADMLRYLIEMAYVEAGDILSGVRPLSVRGHRDAPIDMAFQTARKVKF
;
A
#
# COMPACT_ATOMS: atom_id res chain seq x y z
N MET A 1 19.00 3.41 -41.76
CA MET A 1 18.32 3.98 -40.57
C MET A 1 17.16 3.06 -40.24
N ASN A 2 17.25 2.29 -39.15
CA ASN A 2 16.14 1.40 -38.75
C ASN A 2 15.11 2.21 -37.96
N PRO A 3 13.81 2.13 -38.27
CA PRO A 3 12.80 2.72 -37.41
C PRO A 3 12.76 1.95 -36.09
N LYS A 4 13.02 2.64 -34.98
CA LYS A 4 12.81 2.11 -33.64
C LYS A 4 11.35 1.67 -33.54
N GLN A 5 11.13 0.36 -33.35
CA GLN A 5 9.81 -0.20 -33.07
C GLN A 5 9.24 0.50 -31.84
N ALA A 6 8.13 1.21 -32.02
CA ALA A 6 7.36 1.75 -30.93
C ALA A 6 6.76 0.58 -30.13
N THR A 7 7.26 0.37 -28.92
CA THR A 7 6.60 -0.50 -27.94
C THR A 7 5.15 -0.01 -27.78
N PRO A 8 4.13 -0.89 -27.87
CA PRO A 8 2.74 -0.46 -27.69
C PRO A 8 2.60 0.10 -26.27
N SER A 9 2.35 1.40 -26.15
CA SER A 9 2.06 2.03 -24.88
C SER A 9 0.71 1.50 -24.39
N MET A 10 0.72 0.57 -23.44
CA MET A 10 -0.49 0.24 -22.68
C MET A 10 -1.08 1.54 -22.12
N PRO A 11 -2.42 1.72 -22.13
CA PRO A 11 -3.03 2.87 -21.50
C PRO A 11 -2.59 2.94 -20.03
N PRO A 12 -2.42 4.15 -19.47
CA PRO A 12 -2.04 4.31 -18.08
C PRO A 12 -3.07 3.59 -17.21
N ARG A 13 -2.64 2.53 -16.51
CA ARG A 13 -3.51 1.79 -15.59
C ARG A 13 -3.88 2.70 -14.42
N SER A 14 -5.16 2.67 -14.05
CA SER A 14 -5.60 3.35 -12.84
C SER A 14 -4.94 2.74 -11.61
N ALA A 15 -4.93 3.47 -10.49
CA ALA A 15 -4.43 2.91 -9.24
C ALA A 15 -5.22 1.66 -8.83
N GLU A 16 -6.54 1.64 -9.10
CA GLU A 16 -7.42 0.50 -8.87
C GLU A 16 -7.03 -0.70 -9.74
N ASP A 17 -6.75 -0.51 -11.03
CA ASP A 17 -6.27 -1.58 -11.92
C ASP A 17 -4.95 -2.17 -11.43
N ASN A 18 -4.05 -1.33 -10.91
CA ASN A 18 -2.78 -1.78 -10.35
C ASN A 18 -3.00 -2.60 -9.07
N VAL A 19 -3.90 -2.18 -8.17
CA VAL A 19 -4.23 -2.93 -6.95
C VAL A 19 -4.91 -4.26 -7.29
N ALA A 20 -5.83 -4.28 -8.27
CA ALA A 20 -6.45 -5.50 -8.76
C ALA A 20 -5.42 -6.49 -9.32
N TYR A 21 -4.48 -5.99 -10.11
CA TYR A 21 -3.37 -6.78 -10.63
C TYR A 21 -2.47 -7.33 -9.51
N ILE A 22 -2.10 -6.51 -8.52
CA ILE A 22 -1.32 -6.94 -7.35
C ILE A 22 -2.07 -8.02 -6.57
N ARG A 23 -3.38 -7.85 -6.34
CA ARG A 23 -4.21 -8.83 -5.64
C ARG A 23 -4.23 -10.17 -6.37
N GLN A 24 -4.28 -10.18 -7.70
CA GLN A 24 -4.15 -11.41 -8.49
C GLN A 24 -2.79 -12.07 -8.26
N MET A 25 -1.68 -11.32 -8.35
CA MET A 25 -0.33 -11.87 -8.12
C MET A 25 -0.17 -12.44 -6.70
N LEU A 26 -0.75 -11.80 -5.69
CA LEU A 26 -0.74 -12.30 -4.31
C LEU A 26 -1.46 -13.65 -4.19
N GLY A 27 -2.53 -13.87 -4.97
CA GLY A 27 -3.20 -15.17 -5.05
C GLY A 27 -2.29 -16.29 -5.56
N GLU A 28 -1.53 -16.02 -6.63
CA GLU A 28 -0.55 -16.97 -7.18
C GLU A 28 0.60 -17.25 -6.20
N LEU A 29 1.16 -16.20 -5.59
CA LEU A 29 2.26 -16.33 -4.64
C LEU A 29 1.87 -17.09 -3.37
N ARG A 30 0.60 -16.99 -2.95
CA ARG A 30 0.07 -17.75 -1.81
C ARG A 30 0.17 -19.26 -2.06
N ILE A 31 -0.11 -19.71 -3.29
CA ILE A 31 -0.03 -21.13 -3.66
C ILE A 31 1.42 -21.60 -3.58
N ILE A 32 2.35 -20.81 -4.11
CA ILE A 32 3.78 -21.12 -4.09
C ILE A 32 4.30 -21.18 -2.64
N ALA A 33 4.02 -20.16 -1.83
CA ALA A 33 4.45 -20.11 -0.43
C ALA A 33 3.86 -21.27 0.41
N ASN A 34 2.63 -21.68 0.11
CA ASN A 34 2.03 -22.87 0.74
C ASN A 34 2.75 -24.16 0.35
N ASN A 35 3.10 -24.33 -0.93
CA ASN A 35 3.76 -25.53 -1.41
C ASN A 35 5.19 -25.67 -0.85
N ASP A 36 5.86 -24.55 -0.61
CA ASP A 36 7.22 -24.52 -0.06
C ASP A 36 7.25 -24.56 1.49
N GLY A 37 6.09 -24.62 2.16
CA GLY A 37 6.01 -24.60 3.63
C GLY A 37 6.48 -23.29 4.26
N ALA A 38 6.42 -22.19 3.51
CA ALA A 38 6.90 -20.88 3.96
C ALA A 38 5.80 -20.12 4.73
N ASP A 39 5.44 -20.62 5.92
CA ASP A 39 4.25 -20.18 6.67
C ASP A 39 4.23 -18.67 6.99
N MET A 40 5.36 -18.11 7.45
CA MET A 40 5.45 -16.67 7.74
C MET A 40 5.28 -15.82 6.48
N LEU A 41 5.83 -16.25 5.35
CA LEU A 41 5.69 -15.55 4.08
C LEU A 41 4.26 -15.65 3.56
N ARG A 42 3.67 -16.85 3.64
CA ARG A 42 2.26 -17.08 3.29
C ARG A 42 1.33 -16.18 4.09
N TYR A 43 1.56 -16.05 5.41
CA TYR A 43 0.78 -15.16 6.27
C TYR A 43 0.83 -13.71 5.77
N LEU A 44 2.03 -13.18 5.46
CA LEU A 44 2.18 -11.82 4.95
C LEU A 44 1.47 -11.63 3.61
N ILE A 45 1.54 -12.62 2.72
CA ILE A 45 0.84 -12.62 1.44
C ILE A 45 -0.68 -12.61 1.65
N GLU A 46 -1.19 -13.44 2.57
CA GLU A 46 -2.62 -13.51 2.89
C GLU A 46 -3.13 -12.18 3.47
N MET A 47 -2.36 -11.54 4.36
CA MET A 47 -2.72 -10.23 4.91
C MET A 47 -2.73 -9.14 3.83
N ALA A 48 -1.72 -9.10 2.95
CA ALA A 48 -1.68 -8.17 1.84
C ALA A 48 -2.82 -8.40 0.83
N TYR A 49 -3.22 -9.66 0.62
CA TYR A 49 -4.33 -10.00 -0.26
C TYR A 49 -5.66 -9.46 0.27
N VAL A 50 -5.90 -9.57 1.58
CA VAL A 50 -7.08 -9.00 2.25
C VAL A 50 -7.05 -7.48 2.15
N GLU A 51 -5.93 -6.83 2.47
CA GLU A 51 -5.81 -5.37 2.41
C GLU A 51 -6.03 -4.83 0.99
N ALA A 52 -5.53 -5.50 -0.04
CA ALA A 52 -5.81 -5.12 -1.43
C ALA A 52 -7.31 -5.24 -1.77
N GLY A 53 -8.03 -6.20 -1.19
CA GLY A 53 -9.48 -6.32 -1.30
C GLY A 53 -10.23 -5.17 -0.61
N ASP A 54 -9.80 -4.80 0.59
CA ASP A 54 -10.36 -3.67 1.33
C ASP A 54 -10.14 -2.35 0.58
N ILE A 55 -8.99 -2.18 -0.07
CA ILE A 55 -8.70 -1.01 -0.91
C ILE A 55 -9.62 -0.97 -2.14
N LEU A 56 -9.78 -2.08 -2.85
CA LEU A 56 -10.64 -2.15 -4.05
C LEU A 56 -12.13 -1.98 -3.74
N SER A 57 -12.57 -2.39 -2.55
CA SER A 57 -13.94 -2.19 -2.08
C SER A 57 -14.18 -0.79 -1.51
N GLY A 58 -13.16 0.06 -1.43
CA GLY A 58 -13.24 1.40 -0.85
C GLY A 58 -13.34 1.41 0.68
N VAL A 59 -13.16 0.27 1.35
CA VAL A 59 -13.14 0.16 2.82
C VAL A 59 -11.89 0.82 3.40
N ARG A 60 -10.78 0.85 2.63
CA ARG A 60 -9.50 1.47 3.03
C ARG A 60 -8.93 2.36 1.91
N PRO A 61 -8.43 3.57 2.23
CA PRO A 61 -7.74 4.39 1.24
C PRO A 61 -6.40 3.78 0.82
N LEU A 62 -5.99 4.04 -0.43
CA LEU A 62 -4.72 3.65 -1.06
C LEU A 62 -3.44 4.21 -0.38
N SER A 63 -3.57 4.93 0.75
CA SER A 63 -2.47 5.65 1.38
C SER A 63 -2.13 5.08 2.75
N VAL A 64 -0.91 4.55 2.87
CA VAL A 64 -0.13 4.64 4.11
C VAL A 64 0.32 6.09 4.24
N ARG A 65 -0.57 7.03 4.57
CA ARG A 65 -0.10 8.32 5.08
C ARG A 65 0.50 7.96 6.42
N GLY A 66 1.82 7.75 6.41
CA GLY A 66 2.56 7.24 7.54
C GLY A 66 2.16 7.99 8.78
N HIS A 67 1.83 7.24 9.82
CA HIS A 67 2.18 7.63 11.17
C HIS A 67 3.72 7.66 11.28
N ARG A 68 4.38 8.51 10.49
CA ARG A 68 5.74 8.96 10.74
C ARG A 68 5.54 10.21 11.58
N ASP A 69 5.58 9.99 12.89
CA ASP A 69 5.80 11.01 13.91
C ASP A 69 4.95 12.28 13.74
N ALA A 70 3.67 12.21 14.10
CA ALA A 70 3.06 13.41 14.67
C ALA A 70 3.61 13.49 16.11
N PRO A 71 4.46 14.47 16.46
CA PRO A 71 4.83 14.67 17.84
C PRO A 71 3.54 14.95 18.61
N ILE A 72 3.23 14.03 19.52
CA ILE A 72 2.15 14.11 20.49
C ILE A 72 2.28 15.46 21.19
N ASP A 73 1.21 16.25 21.11
CA ASP A 73 0.87 17.35 22.02
C ASP A 73 2.00 17.91 22.91
N MET A 74 2.58 19.02 22.46
CA MET A 74 3.00 20.05 23.41
C MET A 74 2.41 21.40 23.01
N ALA A 75 1.09 21.48 23.03
CA ALA A 75 0.42 22.74 23.34
C ALA A 75 0.56 23.02 24.85
N PHE A 76 1.78 23.31 25.32
CA PHE A 76 1.93 23.97 26.61
C PHE A 76 1.50 25.42 26.40
N GLN A 77 0.26 25.72 26.81
CA GLN A 77 -0.20 27.07 27.06
C GLN A 77 0.82 27.77 27.96
N THR A 78 1.63 28.67 27.40
CA THR A 78 2.55 29.50 28.18
C THR A 78 1.73 30.31 29.16
N ALA A 79 1.87 29.95 30.43
CA ALA A 79 1.18 30.56 31.55
C ALA A 79 1.44 32.07 31.61
N ARG A 80 0.33 32.81 31.65
CA ARG A 80 0.08 34.11 32.31
C ARG A 80 1.25 35.09 32.38
N LYS A 81 1.05 36.24 31.72
CA LYS A 81 1.71 37.52 32.00
C LYS A 81 1.81 37.76 33.51
N VAL A 82 3.01 37.75 34.06
CA VAL A 82 3.34 38.43 35.31
C VAL A 82 3.98 39.76 34.92
N LYS A 83 3.30 40.86 35.23
CA LYS A 83 3.85 42.21 35.16
C LYS A 83 4.76 42.41 36.38
N PHE A 84 5.97 42.91 36.14
CA PHE A 84 6.74 43.68 37.12
C PHE A 84 6.54 45.16 36.82
#